data_AF-A0A662W6P7-F1
#
_entry.id   AF-A0A662W6P7-F1
#
_cell.length_a   1.000
_cell.length_b   1.000
_cell.length_c   1.000
_cell.angle_alpha   90.00
_cell.angle_beta   90.00
_cell.angle_gamma   90.00
#
_symmetry.space_group_name_H-M   'P 1'
#
loop_
_entity.id
_entity.type
_entity.pdbx_description
1 polymer ?
#
loop_
_entity_poly.entity_id
_entity_poly.type
_entity_poly.pdbx_seq_one_letter_code
_entity_poly.pdbx_strand_id
1 'polypeptide(L)'
;MKYDRQFTIVVPKYSNAGERIDTSFAKKFSLRMAEEFGGVTVHPTVLGCWEARRDGKPVLECEENLLITSAVDSSNMSKDELERKRKFVERLAKEIGNELGQESVMVVEDLIDRVEFVEGHYRKSLPAKTERDFFKKLLD
;
A
#
# COMPACT_ATOMS: atom_id res chain seq x y z
N MET A 1 23.21 5.67 -11.84
CA MET A 1 22.21 6.67 -11.44
C MET A 1 21.43 6.05 -10.28
N LYS A 2 21.38 6.75 -9.14
CA LYS A 2 20.88 6.23 -7.86
C LYS A 2 19.47 6.81 -7.67
N TYR A 3 18.51 5.96 -7.34
CA TYR A 3 17.09 6.32 -7.31
C TYR A 3 16.48 5.85 -6.01
N ASP A 4 15.51 6.58 -5.52
CA ASP A 4 14.67 6.09 -4.43
C ASP A 4 13.68 5.09 -4.98
N ARG A 5 13.19 4.19 -4.12
CA ARG A 5 12.24 3.16 -4.52
C ARG A 5 10.92 3.39 -3.83
N GLN A 6 9.84 3.37 -4.59
CA GLN A 6 8.48 3.36 -4.07
C GLN A 6 7.90 1.97 -4.22
N PHE A 7 7.46 1.38 -3.12
CA PHE A 7 6.69 0.15 -3.12
C PHE A 7 5.24 0.47 -2.82
N THR A 8 4.33 0.04 -3.68
CA THR A 8 2.89 0.23 -3.51
C THR A 8 2.18 -1.10 -3.63
N ILE A 9 1.32 -1.41 -2.65
CA ILE A 9 0.37 -2.52 -2.71
C ILE A 9 -1.01 -1.94 -2.96
N VAL A 10 -1.68 -2.41 -4.01
CA VAL A 10 -3.07 -2.07 -4.30
C VAL A 10 -3.96 -3.11 -3.64
N VAL A 11 -4.79 -2.69 -2.70
CA VAL A 11 -5.64 -3.56 -1.89
C VAL A 11 -7.10 -3.32 -2.27
N PRO A 12 -7.81 -4.31 -2.81
CA PRO A 12 -9.26 -4.26 -3.02
C PRO A 12 -10.01 -3.90 -1.74
N LYS A 13 -11.00 -3.00 -1.81
CA LYS A 13 -11.85 -2.70 -0.65
C LYS A 13 -12.85 -3.80 -0.34
N TYR A 14 -13.06 -4.74 -1.27
CA TYR A 14 -13.99 -5.83 -1.11
C TYR A 14 -13.26 -7.17 -1.22
N SER A 15 -13.65 -8.12 -0.39
CA SER A 15 -13.26 -9.52 -0.55
C SER A 15 -14.00 -10.13 -1.73
N ASN A 16 -13.57 -11.31 -2.18
CA ASN A 16 -14.31 -12.06 -3.21
C ASN A 16 -15.69 -12.57 -2.77
N ALA A 17 -16.02 -12.44 -1.48
CA ALA A 17 -17.38 -12.65 -0.98
C ALA A 17 -18.26 -11.39 -1.07
N GLY A 18 -17.73 -10.26 -1.55
CA GLY A 18 -18.42 -8.97 -1.61
C GLY A 18 -18.44 -8.21 -0.29
N GLU A 19 -17.66 -8.65 0.70
CA GLU A 19 -17.58 -8.02 2.02
C GLU A 19 -16.56 -6.88 2.00
N ARG A 20 -16.94 -5.71 2.53
CA ARG A 20 -16.01 -4.58 2.65
C ARG A 20 -14.96 -4.87 3.72
N ILE A 21 -13.70 -4.60 3.42
CA ILE A 21 -12.61 -4.73 4.40
C ILE A 21 -12.80 -3.77 5.56
N ASP A 22 -12.52 -4.23 6.78
CA ASP A 22 -12.60 -3.37 7.96
C ASP A 22 -11.32 -2.54 8.17
N THR A 23 -11.42 -1.54 9.05
CA THR A 23 -10.29 -0.68 9.41
C THR A 23 -9.12 -1.43 10.05
N SER A 24 -9.37 -2.54 10.72
CA SER A 24 -8.34 -3.35 11.37
C SER A 24 -7.50 -4.12 10.37
N PHE A 25 -8.09 -4.52 9.24
CA PHE A 25 -7.42 -5.13 8.11
C PHE A 25 -6.37 -4.18 7.52
N ALA A 26 -6.79 -2.99 7.09
CA ALA A 26 -5.88 -1.99 6.53
C ALA A 26 -4.76 -1.60 7.51
N LYS A 27 -5.10 -1.45 8.80
CA LYS A 27 -4.16 -1.17 9.87
C LYS A 27 -3.07 -2.24 10.00
N LYS A 28 -3.45 -3.52 10.05
CA LYS A 28 -2.53 -4.65 10.22
C LYS A 28 -1.40 -4.62 9.18
N PHE A 29 -1.76 -4.42 7.92
CA PHE A 29 -0.77 -4.41 6.82
C PHE A 29 0.01 -3.10 6.74
N SER A 30 -0.63 -1.97 7.03
CA SER A 30 0.05 -0.67 7.09
C SER A 30 1.13 -0.63 8.17
N LEU A 31 0.85 -1.17 9.36
CA LEU A 31 1.83 -1.25 10.45
C LEU A 31 3.05 -2.07 10.05
N ARG A 32 2.85 -3.24 9.43
CA ARG A 32 3.97 -4.09 8.98
C ARG A 32 4.80 -3.41 7.90
N MET A 33 4.16 -2.70 6.98
CA MET A 33 4.86 -1.91 5.97
C MET A 33 5.69 -0.79 6.64
N ALA A 34 5.10 -0.10 7.63
CA ALA A 34 5.80 0.93 8.39
C ALA A 34 6.97 0.38 9.21
N GLU A 35 6.84 -0.81 9.80
CA GLU A 35 7.91 -1.49 10.54
C GLU A 35 9.11 -1.84 9.62
N GLU A 36 8.85 -2.29 8.39
CA GLU A 36 9.92 -2.65 7.45
C GLU A 36 10.59 -1.44 6.82
N PHE A 37 9.84 -0.36 6.55
CA PHE A 37 10.34 0.79 5.79
C PHE A 37 10.56 2.06 6.63
N GLY A 38 10.20 2.05 7.90
CA GLY A 38 10.26 3.24 8.79
C GLY A 38 9.11 4.23 8.57
N GLY A 39 8.16 3.92 7.68
CA GLY A 39 7.00 4.76 7.39
C GLY A 39 6.09 4.15 6.32
N VAL A 40 4.84 4.61 6.29
CA VAL A 40 3.84 4.19 5.31
C VAL A 40 2.86 5.34 5.04
N THR A 41 2.44 5.45 3.80
CA THR A 41 1.35 6.30 3.35
C THR A 41 0.21 5.42 2.89
N VAL A 42 -1.00 5.75 3.33
CA VAL A 42 -2.22 5.02 2.97
C VAL A 42 -3.12 5.93 2.16
N HIS A 43 -3.43 5.55 0.92
CA HIS A 43 -4.41 6.25 0.08
C HIS A 43 -5.74 5.52 0.15
N PRO A 44 -6.75 6.11 0.82
CA PRO A 44 -7.94 5.39 1.29
C PRO A 44 -8.89 4.97 0.19
N THR A 45 -8.94 5.71 -0.92
CA THR A 45 -9.85 5.44 -2.03
C THR A 45 -9.14 5.76 -3.33
N VAL A 46 -8.95 4.74 -4.16
CA VAL A 46 -8.44 4.83 -5.53
C VAL A 46 -9.33 3.95 -6.41
N LEU A 47 -9.71 4.42 -7.59
CA LEU A 47 -10.48 3.62 -8.54
C LEU A 47 -9.50 2.88 -9.46
N GLY A 48 -9.54 1.55 -9.44
CA GLY A 48 -8.82 0.70 -10.39
C GLY A 48 -9.81 0.14 -11.40
N CYS A 49 -9.51 0.20 -12.69
CA CYS A 49 -10.35 -0.38 -13.73
C CYS A 49 -9.51 -1.25 -14.67
N TRP A 50 -10.06 -2.37 -15.12
CA TRP A 50 -9.44 -3.26 -16.09
C TRP A 50 -10.46 -3.74 -17.12
N GLU A 51 -9.98 -4.16 -18.28
CA GLU A 51 -10.81 -4.82 -19.28
C GLU A 51 -11.04 -6.27 -18.85
N ALA A 52 -12.30 -6.64 -18.66
CA ALA A 52 -12.75 -8.01 -18.46
C ALA A 52 -13.53 -8.48 -19.69
N ARG A 53 -13.74 -9.80 -19.80
CA ARG A 53 -14.60 -10.38 -20.85
C ARG A 53 -15.83 -11.02 -20.24
N ARG A 54 -17.01 -10.59 -20.69
CA ARG A 54 -18.31 -11.22 -20.38
C ARG A 54 -18.99 -11.58 -21.69
N ASP A 55 -19.35 -12.85 -21.84
CA ASP A 55 -19.93 -13.40 -23.08
C ASP A 55 -19.11 -13.08 -24.35
N GLY A 56 -17.78 -13.11 -24.20
CA GLY A 56 -16.84 -12.82 -25.29
C GLY A 56 -16.69 -11.34 -25.67
N LYS A 57 -17.42 -10.42 -25.01
CA LYS A 57 -17.32 -8.97 -25.24
C LYS A 57 -16.45 -8.29 -24.18
N PRO A 58 -15.65 -7.28 -24.55
CA PRO A 58 -14.92 -6.49 -23.58
C PRO A 58 -15.91 -5.67 -22.73
N VAL A 59 -15.71 -5.67 -21.43
CA VAL A 59 -16.43 -4.85 -20.46
C VAL A 59 -15.41 -4.19 -19.54
N LEU A 60 -15.65 -2.93 -19.16
CA LEU A 60 -14.83 -2.25 -18.18
C LEU A 60 -15.31 -2.64 -16.78
N GLU A 61 -14.45 -3.32 -16.03
CA GLU A 61 -14.70 -3.68 -14.64
C GLU A 61 -13.87 -2.75 -13.75
N CYS A 62 -14.51 -2.11 -12.78
CA CYS A 62 -13.88 -1.14 -11.90
C CYS A 62 -14.13 -1.51 -10.44
N GLU A 63 -13.12 -1.28 -9.61
CA GLU A 63 -13.16 -1.56 -8.18
C GLU A 63 -12.55 -0.41 -7.37
N GLU A 64 -13.13 -0.16 -6.19
CA GLU A 64 -12.54 0.71 -5.20
C GLU A 64 -11.39 0.01 -4.47
N ASN A 65 -10.24 0.67 -4.43
CA ASN A 65 -9.01 0.17 -3.85
C ASN A 65 -8.48 1.11 -2.77
N LEU A 66 -7.63 0.55 -1.93
CA LEU A 66 -6.76 1.20 -0.97
C LEU A 66 -5.32 1.05 -1.47
N LEU A 67 -4.49 2.10 -1.41
CA LEU A 67 -3.05 1.94 -1.66
C LEU A 67 -2.29 1.98 -0.35
N ILE A 68 -1.36 1.04 -0.17
CA ILE A 68 -0.38 1.04 0.91
C ILE A 68 0.98 1.27 0.26
N THR A 69 1.57 2.43 0.52
CA THR A 69 2.78 2.89 -0.17
C THR A 69 3.88 3.23 0.82
N SER A 70 5.11 2.78 0.55
CA SER A 70 6.31 3.23 1.26
C SER A 70 7.40 3.58 0.27
N ALA A 71 8.07 4.70 0.53
CA ALA A 71 9.27 5.11 -0.18
C ALA A 71 10.50 4.80 0.67
N VAL A 72 11.60 4.42 0.04
CA VAL A 72 12.86 4.14 0.72
C VAL A 72 14.04 4.73 -0.04
N ASP A 73 14.94 5.39 0.71
CA ASP A 73 16.23 5.84 0.18
C ASP A 73 17.11 4.62 -0.09
N SER A 74 17.26 4.28 -1.37
CA SER A 74 18.06 3.11 -1.77
C SER A 74 19.54 3.44 -2.02
N SER A 75 19.96 4.70 -1.83
CA SER A 75 21.28 5.21 -2.20
C SER A 75 22.45 4.57 -1.44
N ASN A 76 22.18 4.11 -0.21
CA ASN A 76 23.12 3.44 0.70
C ASN A 76 22.78 1.97 0.94
N MET A 77 21.75 1.45 0.27
CA MET A 77 21.24 0.09 0.49
C MET A 77 22.01 -0.92 -0.35
N SER A 78 22.33 -2.08 0.22
CA SER A 78 22.90 -3.18 -0.55
C SER A 78 21.87 -3.80 -1.50
N LYS A 79 22.33 -4.47 -2.57
CA LYS A 79 21.42 -5.21 -3.47
C LYS A 79 20.62 -6.27 -2.72
N ASP A 80 21.26 -6.95 -1.77
CA ASP A 80 20.62 -8.01 -0.97
C ASP A 80 19.55 -7.45 -0.03
N GLU A 81 19.78 -6.27 0.53
CA GLU A 81 18.80 -5.58 1.37
C GLU A 81 17.60 -5.10 0.56
N LEU A 82 17.83 -4.53 -0.63
CA LEU A 82 16.75 -4.13 -1.52
C LEU A 82 15.92 -5.35 -1.97
N GLU A 83 16.58 -6.47 -2.27
CA GLU A 83 15.92 -7.72 -2.64
C GLU A 83 15.12 -8.31 -1.46
N ARG A 84 15.64 -8.21 -0.23
CA ARG A 84 14.90 -8.59 0.98
C ARG A 84 13.61 -7.78 1.12
N LYS A 85 13.66 -6.48 0.85
CA LYS A 85 12.50 -5.58 0.89
C LYS A 85 11.48 -5.91 -0.20
N ARG A 86 11.90 -6.20 -1.43
CA ARG A 86 11.00 -6.72 -2.50
C ARG A 86 10.26 -7.97 -2.06
N LYS A 87 11.01 -8.98 -1.62
CA LYS A 87 10.43 -10.24 -1.16
C LYS A 87 9.51 -10.06 0.05
N PHE A 88 9.77 -9.06 0.90
CA PHE A 88 8.85 -8.70 1.97
C PHE A 88 7.51 -8.19 1.41
N VAL A 89 7.54 -7.24 0.48
CA VAL A 89 6.32 -6.67 -0.14
C VAL A 89 5.54 -7.76 -0.89
N GLU A 90 6.21 -8.64 -1.62
CA GLU A 90 5.59 -9.78 -2.30
C GLU A 90 4.88 -10.73 -1.33
N ARG A 91 5.54 -11.08 -0.21
CA ARG A 91 4.92 -11.91 0.83
C ARG A 91 3.72 -11.20 1.46
N LEU A 92 3.84 -9.91 1.75
CA LEU A 92 2.76 -9.12 2.33
C LEU A 92 1.54 -9.08 1.41
N ALA A 93 1.76 -8.84 0.11
CA ALA A 93 0.70 -8.87 -0.91
C ALA A 93 0.05 -10.25 -1.04
N LYS A 94 0.84 -11.33 -0.97
CA LYS A 94 0.31 -12.70 -0.96
C LYS A 94 -0.57 -12.99 0.25
N GLU A 95 -0.17 -12.53 1.43
CA GLU A 95 -0.97 -12.66 2.65
C GLU A 95 -2.30 -11.89 2.54
N ILE A 96 -2.26 -10.66 2.02
CA ILE A 96 -3.48 -9.87 1.73
C ILE A 96 -4.38 -10.65 0.77
N GLY A 97 -3.83 -11.19 -0.32
CA GLY A 97 -4.60 -11.95 -1.30
C GLY A 97 -5.29 -13.16 -0.68
N ASN A 98 -4.56 -13.93 0.14
CA ASN A 98 -5.13 -15.07 0.86
C ASN A 98 -6.26 -14.68 1.82
N GLU A 99 -6.10 -13.58 2.57
CA GLU A 99 -7.13 -13.14 3.54
C GLU A 99 -8.38 -12.58 2.86
N LEU A 100 -8.24 -11.96 1.68
CA LEU A 100 -9.36 -11.43 0.89
C LEU A 100 -9.98 -12.47 -0.07
N GLY A 101 -9.38 -13.65 -0.16
CA GLY A 101 -9.75 -14.68 -1.13
C GLY A 101 -9.44 -14.29 -2.58
N GLN A 102 -8.53 -13.32 -2.80
CA GLN A 102 -8.15 -12.82 -4.11
C GLN A 102 -7.14 -13.75 -4.80
N GLU A 103 -7.28 -13.91 -6.11
CA GLU A 103 -6.30 -14.69 -6.91
C GLU A 103 -4.94 -13.99 -6.95
N SER A 104 -4.94 -12.66 -6.99
CA SER A 104 -3.72 -11.85 -6.97
C SER A 104 -3.97 -10.48 -6.36
N VAL A 105 -2.89 -9.85 -5.90
CA VAL A 105 -2.87 -8.48 -5.38
C VAL A 105 -1.79 -7.73 -6.15
N MET A 106 -2.15 -6.59 -6.73
CA MET A 106 -1.22 -5.82 -7.56
C MET A 106 -0.17 -5.14 -6.68
N VAL A 107 1.09 -5.30 -7.06
CA VAL A 107 2.26 -4.63 -6.47
C VAL A 107 2.94 -3.81 -7.54
N VAL A 108 3.27 -2.56 -7.20
CA VAL A 108 4.03 -1.65 -8.06
C VAL A 108 5.32 -1.27 -7.33
N GLU A 109 6.45 -1.49 -8.01
CA GLU A 109 7.74 -0.90 -7.63
C GLU A 109 8.09 0.18 -8.65
N ASP A 110 8.29 1.41 -8.18
CA ASP A 110 8.66 2.54 -9.03
C ASP A 110 10.04 3.11 -8.65
N LEU A 111 10.70 3.68 -9.64
CA LEU A 111 11.94 4.46 -9.51
C LEU A 111 11.57 5.92 -9.32
N ILE A 112 11.85 6.48 -8.14
CA ILE A 112 11.68 7.90 -7.91
C ILE A 112 13.01 8.62 -8.18
N ASP A 113 12.98 9.55 -9.13
CA ASP A 113 14.15 10.33 -9.53
C ASP A 113 14.55 11.42 -8.51
N ARG A 114 13.60 11.86 -7.67
CA ARG A 114 13.81 12.85 -6.61
C ARG A 114 12.86 12.63 -5.43
N VAL A 115 13.38 12.21 -4.29
CA VAL A 115 12.75 12.44 -2.98
C VAL A 115 13.58 13.48 -2.25
N GLU A 116 12.95 14.60 -1.91
CA GLU A 116 13.58 15.66 -1.10
C GLU A 116 12.94 15.65 0.29
N PHE A 117 13.75 15.36 1.30
CA PHE A 117 13.35 15.56 2.69
C PHE A 117 13.62 17.02 3.06
N VAL A 118 12.55 17.81 3.19
CA VAL A 118 12.64 19.21 3.63
C VAL A 118 12.60 19.24 5.15
N GLU A 119 13.71 19.62 5.79
CA GLU A 119 13.79 19.74 7.25
C GLU A 119 12.86 20.85 7.79
N GLY A 120 12.24 20.60 8.94
CA GLY A 120 11.38 21.55 9.63
C GLY A 120 11.64 21.58 11.14
N HIS A 121 11.11 22.59 11.82
CA HIS A 121 11.25 22.70 13.28
C HIS A 121 10.14 21.94 14.02
N TYR A 122 10.54 21.04 14.91
CA TYR A 122 9.62 20.33 15.80
C TYR A 122 8.94 21.33 16.75
N ARG A 123 7.62 21.48 16.67
CA ARG A 123 6.84 22.23 17.66
C ARG A 123 6.53 21.33 18.87
N LYS A 124 6.33 21.92 20.07
CA LYS A 124 5.85 21.18 21.25
C LYS A 124 4.60 20.38 20.88
N SER A 125 4.58 19.11 21.29
CA SER A 125 3.67 18.08 20.78
C SER A 125 2.19 18.46 20.94
N LEU A 126 1.41 18.22 19.89
CA LEU A 126 -0.03 18.06 20.02
C LEU A 126 -0.32 16.79 20.85
N PRO A 127 -1.47 16.69 21.55
CA PRO A 127 -1.91 15.44 22.14
C PRO A 127 -1.87 14.35 21.08
N ALA A 128 -1.38 13.16 21.44
CA ALA A 128 -1.28 12.03 20.52
C ALA A 128 -2.66 11.77 19.90
N LYS A 129 -2.81 12.07 18.60
CA LYS A 129 -4.00 11.66 17.87
C LYS A 129 -3.91 10.16 17.65
N THR A 130 -4.90 9.42 18.12
CA THR A 130 -4.88 7.96 18.01
C THR A 130 -5.28 7.51 16.61
N GLU A 131 -4.54 6.54 16.09
CA GLU A 131 -4.70 5.90 14.77
C GLU A 131 -6.15 5.52 14.42
N ARG A 132 -6.94 5.10 15.42
CA ARG A 132 -8.34 4.65 15.26
C ARG A 132 -9.26 5.72 14.64
N ASP A 133 -8.98 7.00 14.89
CA ASP A 133 -9.82 8.11 14.40
C ASP A 133 -9.59 8.41 12.91
N PHE A 134 -8.41 8.06 12.38
CA PHE A 134 -8.06 8.34 10.99
C PHE A 134 -8.52 7.22 10.06
N PHE A 135 -8.27 5.95 10.38
CA PHE A 135 -8.72 4.85 9.51
C PHE A 135 -10.24 4.75 9.41
N LYS A 136 -10.95 5.01 10.51
CA LYS A 136 -12.42 5.03 10.49
C LYS A 136 -12.96 6.09 9.53
N LYS A 137 -12.42 7.31 9.57
CA LYS A 137 -12.82 8.39 8.65
C LYS A 137 -12.48 8.13 7.18
N LEU A 138 -11.56 7.21 6.93
CA LEU A 138 -11.04 6.93 5.59
C LEU A 138 -11.75 5.74 4.93
N LEU A 139 -12.30 4.82 5.73
CA LEU A 139 -12.86 3.56 5.28
C LEU A 139 -14.35 3.39 5.59
N ASP A 140 -14.97 4.27 6.38
CA ASP A 140 -16.44 4.42 6.50
C ASP A 140 -16.92 5.57 5.60
#